data_AF-A0A432QE41-F1
#
_entry.id   AF-A0A432QE41-F1
#
_cell.length_a   1.000
_cell.length_b   1.000
_cell.length_c   1.000
_cell.angle_alpha   90.00
_cell.angle_beta   90.00
_cell.angle_gamma   90.00
#
_symmetry.space_group_name_H-M   'P 1'
#
loop_
_entity.id
_entity.type
_entity.pdbx_description
1 polymer ?
#
loop_
_entity_poly.entity_id
_entity_poly.type
_entity_poly.pdbx_seq_one_letter_code
_entity_poly.pdbx_strand_id
1 'polypeptide(L)'
;MNMQSIAIIIFSLSAVLDGVDGLVARQCNLISKWGEWLDPLCDKLTYLPPLLGFAHVGILSSRLVWMLITVELAGQFLVRHILKLINSSGAANNFGKIKAIICFALVVFCTLLDKNPDVLNLADEILIACIILATASIVFKFVPHRLYADILSTLNFCCGITSLYLTYRHHLAWAIMVIIVGQLFDLFDGRMAEKHGGTRFGPYLDDIADFVSFGLAPAYIIYKSGGVLSWLFGCIFIGGVAFRLIRFVTIDKKKDDLPEGIFNGLPSPAGAMIVLGASLVAPANLLSAIAMISVGLMVSHVRFTHFGRVMLKQMPKPVFFMLSAMITVCIAFILKTKNVEMFGYLLSGAVLLYIITGRKKQDASQPRPGEN
;
A
#
# COMPACT_ATOMS: atom_id res chain seq x y z
N MET A 1 16.06 -9.09 -40.66
CA MET A 1 15.64 -8.96 -39.23
C MET A 1 15.83 -10.31 -38.55
N ASN A 2 16.39 -10.35 -37.34
CA ASN A 2 16.43 -11.59 -36.55
C ASN A 2 15.00 -12.04 -36.24
N MET A 3 14.73 -13.35 -36.25
CA MET A 3 13.41 -13.94 -35.93
C MET A 3 12.82 -13.41 -34.61
N GLN A 4 13.68 -13.17 -33.61
CA GLN A 4 13.29 -12.57 -32.34
C GLN A 4 12.72 -11.15 -32.48
N SER A 5 13.32 -10.31 -33.34
CA SER A 5 12.82 -8.95 -33.58
C SER A 5 11.47 -8.97 -34.29
N ILE A 6 11.25 -9.94 -35.19
CA ILE A 6 9.94 -10.15 -35.84
C ILE A 6 8.90 -10.59 -34.79
N ALA A 7 9.26 -11.53 -33.91
CA ALA A 7 8.37 -12.00 -32.84
C ALA A 7 7.96 -10.89 -31.88
N ILE A 8 8.89 -10.00 -31.48
CA ILE A 8 8.59 -8.84 -30.63
C ILE A 8 7.60 -7.88 -31.31
N ILE A 9 7.78 -7.62 -32.61
CA ILE A 9 6.88 -6.72 -33.36
C ILE A 9 5.49 -7.34 -33.47
N ILE A 10 5.39 -8.63 -33.81
CA ILE A 10 4.11 -9.35 -33.87
C ILE A 10 3.42 -9.34 -32.51
N PHE A 11 4.15 -9.66 -31.44
CA PHE A 11 3.61 -9.63 -30.08
C PHE A 11 3.14 -8.23 -29.67
N SER A 12 3.96 -7.21 -29.89
CA SER A 12 3.63 -5.82 -29.54
C SER A 12 2.40 -5.34 -30.30
N LEU A 13 2.31 -5.67 -31.59
CA LEU A 13 1.14 -5.37 -32.41
C LEU A 13 -0.10 -6.11 -31.91
N SER A 14 0.02 -7.40 -31.55
CA SER A 14 -1.07 -8.18 -30.95
C SER A 14 -1.55 -7.56 -29.64
N ALA A 15 -0.64 -7.19 -28.74
CA ALA A 15 -0.99 -6.58 -27.44
C ALA A 15 -1.64 -5.19 -27.60
N VAL A 16 -1.26 -4.42 -28.62
CA VAL A 16 -1.93 -3.15 -28.95
C VAL A 16 -3.33 -3.40 -29.50
N LEU A 17 -3.49 -4.36 -30.42
CA LEU A 17 -4.80 -4.69 -31.01
C LEU A 17 -5.81 -5.19 -29.98
N ASP A 18 -5.37 -6.02 -29.04
CA ASP A 18 -6.12 -6.53 -27.88
C ASP A 18 -6.54 -5.41 -26.90
N GLY A 19 -5.84 -4.27 -26.92
CA GLY A 19 -6.28 -3.07 -26.19
C GLY A 19 -7.28 -2.22 -26.96
N VAL A 20 -7.21 -2.25 -28.30
CA VAL A 20 -7.99 -1.40 -29.21
C VAL A 20 -9.35 -2.02 -29.53
N ASP A 21 -9.45 -3.33 -29.66
CA ASP A 21 -10.69 -4.03 -30.01
C ASP A 21 -11.84 -3.75 -29.02
N GLY A 22 -11.58 -3.74 -27.71
CA GLY A 22 -12.54 -3.39 -26.68
C GLY A 22 -12.96 -1.92 -26.72
N LEU A 23 -12.12 -1.02 -27.23
CA LEU A 23 -12.46 0.39 -27.45
C LEU A 23 -13.36 0.54 -28.69
N VAL A 24 -12.97 -0.09 -29.80
CA VAL A 24 -13.72 -0.06 -31.06
C VAL A 24 -15.11 -0.68 -30.88
N ALA A 25 -15.20 -1.83 -30.21
CA ALA A 25 -16.48 -2.49 -29.94
C ALA A 25 -17.46 -1.60 -29.16
N ARG A 26 -16.97 -0.82 -28.18
CA ARG A 26 -17.78 0.12 -27.39
C ARG A 26 -18.16 1.37 -28.18
N GLN A 27 -17.24 1.94 -28.95
CA GLN A 27 -17.49 3.15 -29.75
C GLN A 27 -18.45 2.89 -30.91
N CYS A 28 -18.33 1.73 -31.55
CA CYS A 28 -19.17 1.34 -32.68
C CYS A 28 -20.46 0.61 -32.26
N ASN A 29 -20.69 0.42 -30.96
CA ASN A 29 -21.86 -0.28 -30.40
C ASN A 29 -22.01 -1.73 -30.93
N LEU A 30 -20.88 -2.42 -31.14
CA LEU A 30 -20.78 -3.78 -31.71
C LEU A 30 -20.55 -4.86 -30.63
N ILE A 31 -21.04 -4.63 -29.41
CA ILE A 31 -20.81 -5.54 -28.28
C ILE A 31 -21.66 -6.81 -28.47
N SER A 32 -21.00 -7.97 -28.57
CA SER A 32 -21.65 -9.28 -28.64
C SER A 32 -21.37 -10.13 -27.40
N LYS A 33 -22.34 -10.96 -26.97
CA LYS A 33 -22.17 -11.86 -25.82
C LYS A 33 -21.01 -12.85 -25.99
N TRP A 34 -20.79 -13.30 -27.22
CA TRP A 34 -19.67 -14.17 -27.57
C TRP A 34 -18.33 -13.44 -27.49
N GLY A 35 -18.26 -12.21 -28.01
CA GLY A 35 -17.07 -11.36 -27.91
C GLY A 35 -16.69 -11.07 -26.47
N GLU A 36 -17.65 -10.68 -25.63
CA GLU A 36 -17.43 -10.39 -24.21
C GLU A 36 -16.92 -11.60 -23.40
N TRP A 37 -17.30 -12.82 -23.82
CA TRP A 37 -16.77 -14.04 -23.22
C TRP A 37 -15.36 -14.39 -23.71
N LEU A 38 -15.09 -14.17 -25.01
CA LEU A 38 -13.85 -14.52 -25.68
C LEU A 38 -12.71 -13.54 -25.37
N ASP A 39 -13.00 -12.25 -25.28
CA ASP A 39 -12.06 -11.15 -25.06
C ASP A 39 -11.08 -11.44 -23.89
N PRO A 40 -11.54 -11.76 -22.66
CA PRO A 40 -10.62 -12.06 -21.56
C PRO A 40 -9.86 -13.40 -21.67
N LEU A 41 -10.23 -14.26 -22.63
CA LEU A 41 -9.47 -15.46 -22.98
C LEU A 41 -8.36 -15.09 -23.97
N CYS A 42 -8.66 -14.25 -24.96
CA CYS A 42 -7.67 -13.71 -25.90
C CYS A 42 -6.55 -12.96 -25.18
N ASP A 43 -6.87 -12.08 -24.23
CA ASP A 43 -5.86 -11.39 -23.39
C ASP A 43 -4.81 -12.37 -22.86
N LYS A 44 -5.28 -13.50 -22.30
CA LYS A 44 -4.44 -14.53 -21.66
C LYS A 44 -3.62 -15.31 -22.67
N LEU A 45 -4.21 -15.63 -23.82
CA LEU A 45 -3.52 -16.32 -24.90
C LEU A 45 -2.45 -15.43 -25.56
N THR A 46 -2.54 -14.11 -25.43
CA THR A 46 -1.52 -13.20 -25.96
C THR A 46 -0.21 -13.28 -25.15
N TYR A 47 -0.25 -13.35 -23.81
CA TYR A 47 0.98 -13.39 -22.99
C TYR A 47 1.38 -14.77 -22.44
N LEU A 48 0.46 -15.73 -22.23
CA LEU A 48 0.84 -17.03 -21.64
C LEU A 48 1.76 -17.88 -22.53
N PRO A 49 1.53 -18.01 -23.86
CA PRO A 49 2.42 -18.80 -24.72
C PRO A 49 3.86 -18.23 -24.80
N PRO A 50 4.07 -16.91 -24.95
CA PRO A 50 5.42 -16.35 -24.84
C PRO A 50 6.12 -16.65 -23.50
N LEU A 51 5.40 -16.53 -22.37
CA LEU A 51 5.96 -16.86 -21.05
C LEU A 51 6.34 -18.34 -20.93
N LEU A 52 5.55 -19.23 -21.51
CA LEU A 52 5.87 -20.66 -21.58
C LEU A 52 7.10 -20.93 -22.45
N GLY A 53 7.26 -20.19 -23.55
CA GLY A 53 8.48 -20.20 -24.36
C GLY A 53 9.72 -19.77 -23.56
N PHE A 54 9.64 -18.68 -22.80
CA PHE A 54 10.76 -18.25 -21.94
C PHE A 54 11.05 -19.21 -20.78
N ALA A 55 10.04 -19.90 -20.26
CA ALA A 55 10.25 -20.98 -19.31
C ALA A 55 10.95 -22.20 -19.92
N HIS A 56 10.75 -22.45 -21.21
CA HIS A 56 11.45 -23.53 -21.93
C HIS A 56 12.91 -23.18 -22.20
N VAL A 57 13.20 -21.90 -22.52
CA VAL A 57 14.57 -21.39 -22.71
C VAL A 57 15.33 -21.24 -21.38
N GLY A 58 14.61 -21.23 -20.24
CA GLY A 58 15.20 -21.17 -18.90
C GLY A 58 15.36 -19.76 -18.33
N ILE A 59 14.78 -18.73 -18.95
CA ILE A 59 14.77 -17.35 -18.44
C ILE A 59 13.81 -17.21 -17.25
N LEU A 60 12.68 -17.93 -17.31
CA LEU A 60 11.66 -17.99 -16.27
C LEU A 60 11.61 -19.38 -15.63
N SER A 61 11.29 -19.42 -14.34
CA SER A 61 11.00 -20.68 -13.65
C SER A 61 9.75 -21.35 -14.21
N SER A 62 9.90 -22.57 -14.73
CA SER A 62 8.77 -23.34 -15.28
C SER A 62 7.68 -23.60 -14.24
N ARG A 63 8.06 -23.72 -12.96
CA ARG A 63 7.09 -23.88 -11.86
C ARG A 63 6.19 -22.67 -11.71
N LEU A 64 6.76 -21.46 -11.80
CA LEU A 64 6.01 -20.21 -11.67
C LEU A 64 5.06 -19.99 -12.86
N VAL A 65 5.50 -20.29 -14.08
CA VAL A 65 4.65 -20.16 -15.27
C VAL A 65 3.45 -21.11 -15.21
N TRP A 66 3.65 -22.37 -14.79
CA TRP A 66 2.54 -23.31 -14.60
C TRP A 66 1.59 -22.90 -13.47
N MET A 67 2.10 -22.32 -12.38
CA MET A 67 1.26 -21.73 -11.35
C MET A 67 0.39 -20.60 -11.91
N LEU A 68 0.97 -19.68 -12.68
CA LEU A 68 0.21 -18.59 -13.32
C LEU A 68 -0.89 -19.16 -14.23
N ILE A 69 -0.54 -20.07 -15.15
CA ILE A 69 -1.50 -20.70 -16.08
C ILE A 69 -2.66 -21.34 -15.30
N THR A 70 -2.36 -22.06 -14.23
CA THR A 70 -3.38 -22.73 -13.41
C THR A 70 -4.36 -21.72 -12.80
N VAL A 71 -3.84 -20.65 -12.19
CA VAL A 71 -4.66 -19.59 -11.59
C VAL A 71 -5.49 -18.87 -12.66
N GLU A 72 -4.92 -18.57 -13.83
CA GLU A 72 -5.58 -17.90 -14.95
C GLU A 72 -6.77 -18.68 -15.51
N LEU A 73 -6.57 -19.99 -15.71
CA LEU A 73 -7.57 -20.91 -16.22
C LEU A 73 -8.65 -21.18 -15.17
N ALA A 74 -8.27 -21.37 -13.90
CA ALA A 74 -9.24 -21.46 -12.81
C ALA A 74 -10.10 -20.20 -12.73
N GLY A 75 -9.50 -19.02 -12.86
CA GLY A 75 -10.21 -17.75 -12.89
C GLY A 75 -11.13 -17.57 -14.10
N GLN A 76 -10.79 -18.15 -15.27
CA GLN A 76 -11.61 -18.05 -16.49
C GLN A 76 -12.78 -19.03 -16.48
N PHE A 77 -12.51 -20.30 -16.16
CA PHE A 77 -13.48 -21.37 -16.32
C PHE A 77 -14.20 -21.67 -15.00
N LEU A 78 -13.47 -21.98 -13.94
CA LEU A 78 -14.06 -22.39 -12.66
C LEU A 78 -14.79 -21.23 -11.98
N VAL A 79 -14.11 -20.09 -11.80
CA VAL A 79 -14.67 -18.94 -11.06
C VAL A 79 -15.85 -18.32 -11.80
N ARG A 80 -15.77 -18.13 -13.12
CA ARG A 80 -16.90 -17.62 -13.91
C ARG A 80 -18.09 -18.58 -13.89
N HIS A 81 -17.84 -19.88 -13.92
CA HIS A 81 -18.90 -20.88 -13.82
C HIS A 81 -19.59 -20.81 -12.45
N ILE A 82 -18.84 -20.76 -11.35
CA ILE A 82 -19.38 -20.58 -10.00
C ILE A 82 -20.20 -19.29 -9.89
N LEU A 83 -19.68 -18.15 -10.37
CA LEU A 83 -20.39 -16.86 -10.35
C LEU A 83 -21.73 -16.92 -11.09
N LYS A 84 -21.76 -17.60 -12.24
CA LYS A 84 -23.00 -17.83 -13.00
C LYS A 84 -23.99 -18.71 -12.22
N LEU A 85 -23.53 -19.73 -11.50
CA LEU A 85 -24.39 -20.58 -10.66
C LEU A 85 -25.04 -19.81 -9.51
N ILE A 86 -24.32 -18.87 -8.90
CA ILE A 86 -24.85 -18.03 -7.81
C ILE A 86 -25.60 -16.78 -8.30
N ASN A 87 -25.90 -16.68 -9.60
CA ASN A 87 -26.53 -15.51 -10.23
C ASN A 87 -25.86 -14.16 -9.85
N SER A 88 -24.55 -14.18 -9.64
CA SER A 88 -23.76 -12.99 -9.31
C SER A 88 -22.83 -12.66 -10.47
N SER A 89 -22.78 -11.40 -10.88
CA SER A 89 -21.83 -10.93 -11.91
C SER A 89 -20.40 -10.79 -11.37
N GLY A 90 -20.19 -10.95 -10.06
CA GLY A 90 -18.92 -10.71 -9.39
C GLY A 90 -18.58 -9.22 -9.29
N ALA A 91 -17.82 -8.85 -8.26
CA ALA A 91 -17.40 -7.47 -8.04
C ALA A 91 -16.31 -7.07 -9.05
N ALA A 92 -16.52 -5.95 -9.74
CA ALA A 92 -15.61 -5.45 -10.77
C ALA A 92 -14.31 -4.90 -10.17
N ASN A 93 -13.20 -5.61 -10.33
CA ASN A 93 -11.89 -5.20 -9.83
C ASN A 93 -10.86 -4.98 -10.95
N ASN A 94 -9.86 -4.14 -10.68
CA ASN A 94 -8.81 -3.80 -11.65
C ASN A 94 -7.59 -4.73 -11.61
N PHE A 95 -7.51 -5.68 -10.66
CA PHE A 95 -6.35 -6.54 -10.47
C PHE A 95 -6.03 -7.36 -11.72
N GLY A 96 -7.05 -7.91 -12.39
CA GLY A 96 -6.87 -8.69 -13.62
C GLY A 96 -6.25 -7.87 -14.76
N LYS A 97 -6.68 -6.61 -14.92
CA LYS A 97 -6.16 -5.70 -15.95
C LYS A 97 -4.72 -5.26 -15.66
N ILE A 98 -4.44 -4.89 -14.40
CA ILE A 98 -3.09 -4.50 -13.96
C ILE A 98 -2.12 -5.66 -14.19
N LYS A 99 -2.51 -6.88 -13.79
CA LYS A 99 -1.73 -8.09 -14.04
C LYS A 99 -1.45 -8.31 -15.53
N ALA A 100 -2.45 -8.18 -16.39
CA ALA A 100 -2.26 -8.36 -17.84
C ALA A 100 -1.21 -7.40 -18.40
N ILE A 101 -1.27 -6.11 -18.02
CA ILE A 101 -0.26 -5.10 -18.41
C ILE A 101 1.14 -5.50 -17.93
N ILE A 102 1.27 -5.98 -16.68
CA ILE A 102 2.56 -6.42 -16.14
C ILE A 102 3.05 -7.70 -16.86
N CYS A 103 2.17 -8.64 -17.22
CA CYS A 103 2.53 -9.81 -18.01
C CYS A 103 3.03 -9.40 -19.41
N PHE A 104 2.38 -8.43 -20.07
CA PHE A 104 2.86 -7.92 -21.36
C PHE A 104 4.24 -7.27 -21.22
N ALA A 105 4.44 -6.45 -20.19
CA ALA A 105 5.74 -5.85 -19.89
C ALA A 105 6.80 -6.92 -19.55
N LEU A 106 6.43 -8.00 -18.86
CA LEU A 106 7.30 -9.12 -18.52
C LEU A 106 7.77 -9.87 -19.77
N VAL A 107 6.89 -10.08 -20.75
CA VAL A 107 7.27 -10.69 -22.04
C VAL A 107 8.34 -9.83 -22.73
N VAL A 108 8.14 -8.50 -22.79
CA VAL A 108 9.14 -7.58 -23.35
C VAL A 108 10.44 -7.62 -22.53
N PHE A 109 10.36 -7.61 -21.20
CA PHE A 109 11.52 -7.67 -20.31
C PHE A 109 12.34 -8.96 -20.51
N CYS A 110 11.69 -10.12 -20.64
CA CYS A 110 12.36 -11.40 -20.90
C CYS A 110 13.11 -11.38 -22.25
N THR A 111 12.56 -10.73 -23.28
CA THR A 111 13.28 -10.58 -24.56
C THR A 111 14.53 -9.69 -24.46
N LEU A 112 14.52 -8.69 -23.56
CA LEU A 112 15.67 -7.83 -23.33
C LEU A 112 16.76 -8.57 -22.54
N LEU A 113 16.36 -9.40 -21.57
CA LEU A 113 17.26 -10.27 -20.80
C LEU A 113 17.94 -11.32 -21.70
N ASP A 114 17.20 -11.93 -22.62
CA ASP A 114 17.74 -12.91 -23.58
C ASP A 114 18.87 -12.29 -24.44
N LYS A 115 18.75 -11.00 -24.79
CA LYS A 115 19.77 -10.26 -25.53
C LYS A 115 20.92 -9.74 -24.68
N ASN A 116 20.70 -9.51 -23.38
CA ASN A 116 21.67 -8.90 -22.46
C ASN A 116 21.66 -9.65 -21.12
N PRO A 117 22.38 -10.77 -21.00
CA PRO A 117 22.38 -11.60 -19.80
C PRO A 117 22.98 -10.91 -18.56
N ASP A 118 23.72 -9.81 -18.73
CA ASP A 118 24.31 -9.03 -17.64
C ASP A 118 23.30 -8.15 -16.88
N VAL A 119 22.07 -8.00 -17.40
CA VAL A 119 21.01 -7.25 -16.73
C VAL A 119 20.48 -8.06 -15.54
N LEU A 120 20.18 -7.37 -14.43
CA LEU A 120 19.59 -7.98 -13.24
C LEU A 120 18.29 -8.73 -13.60
N ASN A 121 18.29 -10.06 -13.48
CA ASN A 121 17.12 -10.89 -13.73
C ASN A 121 16.11 -10.75 -12.58
N LEU A 122 15.07 -9.94 -12.81
CA LEU A 122 13.92 -9.78 -11.92
C LEU A 122 12.66 -10.49 -12.44
N ALA A 123 12.82 -11.37 -13.44
CA ALA A 123 11.68 -11.89 -14.21
C ALA A 123 10.79 -12.80 -13.35
N ASP A 124 11.39 -13.63 -12.50
CA ASP A 124 10.66 -14.50 -11.57
C ASP A 124 9.92 -13.71 -10.49
N GLU A 125 10.51 -12.63 -9.95
CA GLU A 125 9.88 -11.74 -8.97
C GLU A 125 8.68 -11.01 -9.58
N ILE A 126 8.80 -10.53 -10.81
CA ILE A 126 7.69 -9.91 -11.56
C ILE A 126 6.60 -10.97 -11.81
N LEU A 127 6.98 -12.20 -12.17
CA LEU A 127 6.03 -13.30 -12.38
C LEU A 127 5.27 -13.68 -11.11
N ILE A 128 5.95 -13.71 -9.95
CA ILE A 128 5.31 -13.91 -8.64
C ILE A 128 4.30 -12.79 -8.37
N ALA A 129 4.65 -11.53 -8.64
CA ALA A 129 3.71 -10.41 -8.51
C ALA A 129 2.47 -10.58 -9.41
N CYS A 130 2.64 -11.08 -10.64
CA CYS A 130 1.52 -11.43 -11.53
C CYS A 130 0.63 -12.53 -10.95
N ILE A 131 1.21 -13.60 -10.38
CA ILE A 131 0.45 -14.69 -9.74
C ILE A 131 -0.37 -14.16 -8.56
N ILE A 132 0.22 -13.30 -7.73
CA ILE A 132 -0.45 -12.66 -6.60
C ILE A 132 -1.64 -11.81 -7.10
N LEU A 133 -1.43 -10.97 -8.12
CA LEU A 133 -2.50 -10.15 -8.70
C LEU A 133 -3.59 -10.99 -9.38
N ALA A 134 -3.24 -12.09 -10.03
CA ALA A 134 -4.19 -13.03 -10.62
C ALA A 134 -5.08 -13.66 -9.54
N THR A 135 -4.46 -14.12 -8.46
CA THR A 135 -5.14 -14.72 -7.31
C THR A 135 -6.03 -13.69 -6.61
N ALA A 136 -5.52 -12.47 -6.38
CA ALA A 136 -6.30 -11.37 -5.84
C ALA A 136 -7.50 -11.04 -6.72
N SER A 137 -7.35 -10.99 -8.05
CA SER A 137 -8.47 -10.73 -8.96
C SER A 137 -9.60 -11.75 -8.81
N ILE A 138 -9.26 -13.02 -8.57
CA ILE A 138 -10.24 -14.09 -8.32
C ILE A 138 -10.94 -13.88 -6.98
N VAL A 139 -10.18 -13.73 -5.90
CA VAL A 139 -10.72 -13.57 -4.54
C VAL A 139 -11.65 -12.36 -4.48
N PHE A 140 -11.19 -11.23 -5.00
CA PHE A 140 -11.92 -9.97 -4.96
C PHE A 140 -13.14 -9.93 -5.88
N LYS A 141 -13.37 -10.91 -6.77
CA LYS A 141 -14.67 -11.05 -7.46
C LYS A 141 -15.80 -11.44 -6.50
N PHE A 142 -15.49 -12.12 -5.41
CA PHE A 142 -16.47 -12.53 -4.41
C PHE A 142 -16.63 -11.51 -3.27
N VAL A 143 -15.80 -10.47 -3.25
CA VAL A 143 -15.78 -9.46 -2.19
C VAL A 143 -16.48 -8.19 -2.68
N PRO A 144 -17.61 -7.80 -2.06
CA PRO A 144 -18.24 -6.51 -2.31
C PRO A 144 -17.26 -5.33 -2.13
N HIS A 145 -17.28 -4.35 -3.05
CA HIS A 145 -16.36 -3.20 -3.01
C HIS A 145 -16.41 -2.40 -1.70
N ARG A 146 -17.58 -2.34 -1.05
CA ARG A 146 -17.78 -1.66 0.24
C ARG A 146 -16.96 -2.26 1.39
N LEU A 147 -16.45 -3.48 1.25
CA LEU A 147 -15.62 -4.17 2.26
C LEU A 147 -14.13 -3.95 2.07
N TYR A 148 -13.70 -3.25 1.01
CA TYR A 148 -12.28 -3.07 0.72
C TYR A 148 -11.58 -2.28 1.82
N ALA A 149 -12.23 -1.26 2.37
CA ALA A 149 -11.72 -0.51 3.51
C ALA A 149 -11.56 -1.42 4.73
N ASP A 150 -12.62 -2.14 5.12
CA ASP A 150 -12.61 -3.05 6.27
C ASP A 150 -11.50 -4.13 6.17
N ILE A 151 -11.25 -4.67 4.97
CA ILE A 151 -10.16 -5.63 4.74
C ILE A 151 -8.80 -4.98 4.97
N LEU A 152 -8.60 -3.75 4.49
CA LEU A 152 -7.34 -3.03 4.68
C LEU A 152 -7.12 -2.67 6.15
N SER A 153 -8.15 -2.21 6.87
CA SER A 153 -8.05 -1.96 8.32
C SER A 153 -7.76 -3.26 9.10
N THR A 154 -8.35 -4.39 8.68
CA THR A 154 -8.03 -5.71 9.26
C THR A 154 -6.57 -6.10 9.01
N LEU A 155 -6.04 -5.83 7.81
CA LEU A 155 -4.63 -6.08 7.49
C LEU A 155 -3.70 -5.17 8.33
N ASN A 156 -4.06 -3.90 8.54
CA ASN A 156 -3.35 -3.00 9.45
C ASN A 156 -3.33 -3.58 10.88
N PHE A 157 -4.47 -4.02 11.39
CA PHE A 157 -4.55 -4.67 12.71
C PHE A 157 -3.65 -5.92 12.81
N CYS A 158 -3.65 -6.77 11.78
CA CYS A 158 -2.75 -7.93 11.70
C CYS A 158 -1.26 -7.52 11.69
N CYS A 159 -0.91 -6.43 11.01
CA CYS A 159 0.43 -5.84 11.06
C CYS A 159 0.81 -5.43 12.49
N GLY A 160 -0.10 -4.77 13.21
CA GLY A 160 0.10 -4.39 14.61
C GLY A 160 0.38 -5.60 15.51
N ILE A 161 -0.43 -6.65 15.44
CA ILE A 161 -0.21 -7.90 16.21
C ILE A 161 1.11 -8.56 15.83
N THR A 162 1.42 -8.63 14.54
CA THR A 162 2.66 -9.24 14.05
C THR A 162 3.89 -8.46 14.55
N SER A 163 3.80 -7.13 14.62
CA SER A 163 4.85 -6.28 15.19
C SER A 163 5.08 -6.57 16.67
N LEU A 164 4.02 -6.76 17.46
CA LEU A 164 4.14 -7.15 18.86
C LEU A 164 4.87 -8.50 19.01
N TYR A 165 4.51 -9.49 18.18
CA TYR A 165 5.19 -10.80 18.17
C TYR A 165 6.66 -10.70 17.77
N LEU A 166 6.99 -9.93 16.72
CA LEU A 166 8.37 -9.75 16.26
C LEU A 166 9.22 -8.99 17.28
N THR A 167 8.64 -8.00 17.95
CA THR A 167 9.28 -7.26 19.05
C THR A 167 9.58 -8.19 20.22
N TYR A 168 8.65 -9.08 20.56
CA TYR A 168 8.87 -10.12 21.58
C TYR A 168 10.02 -11.07 21.21
N ARG A 169 10.16 -11.41 19.92
CA ARG A 169 11.27 -12.24 19.40
C ARG A 169 12.57 -11.46 19.16
N HIS A 170 12.67 -10.21 19.63
CA HIS A 170 13.84 -9.34 19.46
C HIS A 170 14.18 -8.98 18.00
N HIS A 171 13.25 -9.15 17.06
CA HIS A 171 13.41 -8.76 15.66
C HIS A 171 12.88 -7.34 15.39
N LEU A 172 13.51 -6.33 15.99
CA LEU A 172 13.01 -4.93 16.00
C LEU A 172 12.86 -4.32 14.59
N ALA A 173 13.85 -4.48 13.71
CA ALA A 173 13.79 -3.90 12.37
C ALA A 173 12.59 -4.46 11.56
N TRP A 174 12.32 -5.77 11.67
CA TRP A 174 11.17 -6.40 11.04
C TRP A 174 9.86 -5.97 11.69
N ALA A 175 9.82 -5.83 13.02
CA ALA A 175 8.65 -5.33 13.73
C ALA A 175 8.23 -3.92 13.24
N ILE A 176 9.22 -3.04 13.01
CA ILE A 176 8.99 -1.69 12.49
C ILE A 176 8.56 -1.73 11.02
N MET A 177 9.20 -2.56 10.19
CA MET A 177 8.83 -2.71 8.78
C MET A 177 7.37 -3.13 8.62
N VAL A 178 6.88 -4.06 9.45
CA VAL A 178 5.49 -4.50 9.40
C VAL A 178 4.52 -3.37 9.80
N ILE A 179 4.88 -2.49 10.75
CA ILE A 179 4.06 -1.30 11.06
C ILE A 179 4.02 -0.31 9.89
N ILE A 180 5.13 -0.11 9.18
CA ILE A 180 5.14 0.74 7.97
C ILE A 180 4.20 0.17 6.90
N VAL A 181 4.18 -1.16 6.74
CA VAL A 181 3.21 -1.82 5.86
C VAL A 181 1.77 -1.60 6.35
N GLY A 182 1.53 -1.71 7.66
CA GLY A 182 0.23 -1.37 8.27
C GLY A 182 -0.20 0.08 8.00
N GLN A 183 0.73 1.02 8.07
CA GLN A 183 0.50 2.42 7.73
C GLN A 183 0.19 2.66 6.26
N LEU A 184 0.70 1.84 5.35
CA LEU A 184 0.26 1.87 3.96
C LEU A 184 -1.19 1.37 3.83
N PHE A 185 -1.59 0.35 4.59
CA PHE A 185 -2.98 -0.13 4.57
C PHE A 185 -3.96 0.90 5.13
N ASP A 186 -3.65 1.53 6.27
CA ASP A 186 -4.39 2.68 6.83
C ASP A 186 -4.52 3.83 5.80
N LEU A 187 -3.42 4.22 5.16
CA LEU A 187 -3.48 5.26 4.11
C LEU A 187 -4.43 4.91 2.95
N PHE A 188 -4.56 3.63 2.61
CA PHE A 188 -5.40 3.16 1.51
C PHE A 188 -6.84 2.87 1.92
N ASP A 189 -7.13 2.50 3.17
CA ASP A 189 -8.48 2.13 3.59
C ASP A 189 -9.45 3.32 3.52
N GLY A 190 -9.04 4.51 3.96
CA GLY A 190 -9.84 5.73 3.91
C GLY A 190 -10.12 6.16 2.47
N ARG A 191 -9.15 5.96 1.56
CA ARG A 191 -9.35 6.21 0.11
C ARG A 191 -10.29 5.19 -0.51
N MET A 192 -10.23 3.94 -0.08
CA MET A 192 -11.15 2.91 -0.56
C MET A 192 -12.57 3.15 -0.05
N ALA A 193 -12.73 3.61 1.20
CA ALA A 193 -14.02 4.00 1.78
C ALA A 193 -14.62 5.22 1.06
N GLU A 194 -13.81 6.25 0.75
CA GLU A 194 -14.25 7.41 -0.04
C GLU A 194 -14.67 7.01 -1.46
N LYS A 195 -13.95 6.07 -2.10
CA LYS A 195 -14.19 5.68 -3.50
C LYS A 195 -15.33 4.69 -3.68
N HIS A 196 -15.44 3.69 -2.80
CA HIS A 196 -16.36 2.56 -2.97
C HIS A 196 -17.47 2.51 -1.91
N GLY A 197 -17.50 3.48 -1.00
CA GLY A 197 -18.28 3.41 0.23
C GLY A 197 -17.61 2.53 1.29
N GLY A 198 -18.08 2.61 2.52
CA GLY A 198 -17.64 1.79 3.64
C GLY A 198 -18.82 1.12 4.35
N THR A 199 -18.52 0.27 5.32
CA THR A 199 -19.55 -0.29 6.22
C THR A 199 -19.77 0.60 7.44
N ARG A 200 -20.85 0.34 8.19
CA ARG A 200 -21.11 1.02 9.47
C ARG A 200 -20.02 0.73 10.51
N PHE A 201 -19.37 -0.43 10.42
CA PHE A 201 -18.35 -0.87 11.38
C PHE A 201 -16.93 -0.48 10.97
N GLY A 202 -16.70 -0.19 9.68
CA GLY A 202 -15.41 0.19 9.12
C GLY A 202 -14.66 1.24 9.95
N PRO A 203 -15.26 2.40 10.29
CA PRO A 203 -14.58 3.41 11.11
C PRO A 203 -14.14 2.91 12.49
N TYR A 204 -14.90 2.03 13.13
CA TYR A 204 -14.52 1.46 14.43
C TYR A 204 -13.37 0.45 14.29
N LEU A 205 -13.39 -0.33 13.21
CA LEU A 205 -12.33 -1.29 12.91
C LEU A 205 -11.01 -0.58 12.59
N ASP A 206 -11.09 0.52 11.83
CA ASP A 206 -10.00 1.45 11.55
C ASP A 206 -9.39 2.01 12.85
N ASP A 207 -10.22 2.62 13.71
CA ASP A 207 -9.76 3.16 15.00
C ASP A 207 -9.07 2.10 15.90
N ILE A 208 -9.57 0.85 15.90
CA ILE A 208 -8.96 -0.28 16.63
C ILE A 208 -7.62 -0.67 16.00
N ALA A 209 -7.56 -0.77 14.68
CA ALA A 209 -6.33 -1.10 13.96
C ALA A 209 -5.24 -0.05 14.22
N ASP A 210 -5.60 1.23 14.13
CA ASP A 210 -4.75 2.38 14.43
C ASP A 210 -4.22 2.35 15.85
N PHE A 211 -5.08 2.06 16.83
CA PHE A 211 -4.66 1.97 18.22
C PHE A 211 -3.63 0.84 18.43
N VAL A 212 -3.82 -0.31 17.77
CA VAL A 212 -2.88 -1.44 17.90
C VAL A 212 -1.56 -1.16 17.19
N SER A 213 -1.60 -0.69 15.94
CA SER A 213 -0.41 -0.46 15.12
C SER A 213 0.39 0.77 15.52
N PHE A 214 -0.27 1.86 15.91
CA PHE A 214 0.38 3.15 16.20
C PHE A 214 0.43 3.50 17.68
N GLY A 215 -0.35 2.82 18.52
CA GLY A 215 -0.32 2.97 19.98
C GLY A 215 0.41 1.84 20.67
N LEU A 216 -0.18 0.64 20.65
CA LEU A 216 0.30 -0.53 21.38
C LEU A 216 1.68 -1.01 20.91
N ALA A 217 1.87 -1.21 19.60
CA ALA A 217 3.14 -1.73 19.08
C ALA A 217 4.34 -0.81 19.37
N PRO A 218 4.29 0.51 19.11
CA PRO A 218 5.38 1.41 19.48
C PRO A 218 5.58 1.51 21.00
N ALA A 219 4.51 1.50 21.80
CA ALA A 219 4.61 1.48 23.26
C ALA A 219 5.35 0.23 23.76
N TYR A 220 5.10 -0.93 23.15
CA TYR A 220 5.80 -2.16 23.49
C TYR A 220 7.28 -2.13 23.09
N ILE A 221 7.62 -1.48 21.97
CA ILE A 221 9.01 -1.22 21.58
C ILE A 221 9.71 -0.29 22.59
N ILE A 222 9.04 0.77 23.04
CA ILE A 222 9.57 1.64 24.12
C ILE A 222 9.83 0.78 25.36
N TYR A 223 8.85 -0.03 25.81
CA TYR A 223 9.02 -0.90 26.96
C TYR A 223 10.23 -1.83 26.83
N LYS A 224 10.42 -2.46 25.66
CA LYS A 224 11.53 -3.38 25.37
C LYS A 224 12.88 -2.71 25.20
N SER A 225 12.96 -1.37 25.13
CA SER A 225 14.23 -0.64 25.04
C SER A 225 15.13 -0.76 26.30
N GLY A 226 14.57 -1.21 27.44
CA GLY A 226 15.35 -1.52 28.64
C GLY A 226 15.71 -0.33 29.54
N GLY A 227 15.13 0.86 29.32
CA GLY A 227 15.27 1.99 30.22
C GLY A 227 14.49 1.80 31.53
N VAL A 228 14.98 2.39 32.63
CA VAL A 228 14.41 2.25 33.99
C VAL A 228 12.91 2.59 34.04
N LEU A 229 12.52 3.65 33.33
CA LEU A 229 11.14 4.13 33.26
C LEU A 229 10.45 3.85 31.92
N SER A 230 11.05 3.01 31.07
CA SER A 230 10.52 2.73 29.73
C SER A 230 9.10 2.15 29.76
N TRP A 231 8.74 1.40 30.80
CA TRP A 231 7.38 0.91 31.00
C TRP A 231 6.38 2.06 31.23
N LEU A 232 6.73 3.04 32.06
CA LEU A 232 5.89 4.19 32.37
C LEU A 232 5.71 5.06 31.12
N PHE A 233 6.79 5.34 30.40
CA PHE A 233 6.74 6.12 29.16
C PHE A 233 5.98 5.38 28.04
N GLY A 234 6.08 4.06 27.98
CA GLY A 234 5.22 3.23 27.12
C GLY A 234 3.73 3.40 27.46
N CYS A 235 3.36 3.36 28.75
CA CYS A 235 2.00 3.60 29.23
C CYS A 235 1.48 5.01 28.93
N ILE A 236 2.35 6.02 29.05
CA ILE A 236 1.98 7.40 28.69
C ILE A 236 1.78 7.53 27.18
N PHE A 237 2.64 6.89 26.37
CA PHE A 237 2.54 6.93 24.92
C PHE A 237 1.23 6.34 24.42
N ILE A 238 0.88 5.12 24.87
CA ILE A 238 -0.39 4.48 24.51
C ILE A 238 -1.60 5.33 24.95
N GLY A 239 -1.56 5.91 26.16
CA GLY A 239 -2.62 6.81 26.64
C GLY A 239 -2.75 8.07 25.78
N GLY A 240 -1.63 8.64 25.33
CA GLY A 240 -1.60 9.78 24.43
C GLY A 240 -2.21 9.48 23.06
N VAL A 241 -1.91 8.31 22.48
CA VAL A 241 -2.52 7.86 21.23
C VAL A 241 -4.02 7.62 21.40
N ALA A 242 -4.45 6.93 22.47
CA ALA A 242 -5.87 6.69 22.76
C ALA A 242 -6.65 8.00 22.89
N PHE A 243 -6.16 8.94 23.70
CA PHE A 243 -6.78 10.24 23.88
C PHE A 243 -6.94 10.97 22.55
N ARG A 244 -5.90 10.92 21.71
CA ARG A 244 -5.90 11.57 20.42
C ARG A 244 -6.89 10.95 19.44
N LEU A 245 -7.01 9.63 19.38
CA LEU A 245 -8.01 8.95 18.54
C LEU A 245 -9.43 9.32 18.99
N ILE A 246 -9.69 9.28 20.30
CA ILE A 246 -10.99 9.68 20.87
C ILE A 246 -11.30 11.14 20.54
N ARG A 247 -10.35 12.07 20.74
CA ARG A 247 -10.52 13.49 20.39
C ARG A 247 -10.85 13.68 18.91
N PHE A 248 -10.14 12.95 18.04
CA PHE A 248 -10.36 13.03 16.61
C PHE A 248 -11.78 12.60 16.22
N VAL A 249 -12.26 11.47 16.74
CA VAL A 249 -13.60 10.93 16.45
C VAL A 249 -14.72 11.79 17.05
N THR A 250 -14.53 12.29 18.27
CA THR A 250 -15.59 12.98 19.03
C THR A 250 -15.70 14.47 18.72
N ILE A 251 -14.57 15.13 18.45
CA ILE A 251 -14.50 16.60 18.33
C ILE A 251 -14.12 16.98 16.91
N ASP A 252 -12.94 16.56 16.42
CA ASP A 252 -12.39 17.11 15.17
C ASP A 252 -13.21 16.70 13.93
N LYS A 253 -13.77 15.48 13.88
CA LYS A 253 -14.69 15.05 12.79
C LYS A 253 -16.02 15.81 12.74
N LYS A 254 -16.43 16.49 13.82
CA LYS A 254 -17.74 17.16 13.94
C LYS A 254 -17.67 18.68 13.86
N LYS A 255 -16.48 19.26 13.68
CA LYS A 255 -16.30 20.72 13.60
C LYS A 255 -16.39 21.18 12.15
N ASP A 256 -17.33 22.08 11.88
CA ASP A 256 -17.49 22.74 10.58
C ASP A 256 -16.42 23.82 10.33
N ASP A 257 -15.70 24.27 11.37
CA ASP A 257 -14.68 25.33 11.31
C ASP A 257 -13.29 24.88 10.81
N LEU A 258 -13.10 23.57 10.57
CA LEU A 258 -11.83 23.04 10.06
C LEU A 258 -11.90 22.87 8.54
N PRO A 259 -10.99 23.52 7.77
CA PRO A 259 -10.90 23.26 6.34
C PRO A 259 -10.67 21.77 6.07
N GLU A 260 -11.32 21.23 5.03
CA GLU A 260 -11.18 19.83 4.67
C GLU A 260 -9.70 19.40 4.58
N GLY A 261 -9.37 18.35 5.34
CA GLY A 261 -8.02 17.77 5.34
C GLY A 261 -7.00 18.45 6.28
N ILE A 262 -7.44 19.24 7.26
CA ILE A 262 -6.59 19.75 8.35
C ILE A 262 -7.01 19.10 9.68
N PHE A 263 -6.04 18.72 10.51
CA PHE A 263 -6.27 18.17 11.86
C PHE A 263 -5.59 19.02 12.92
N ASN A 264 -6.13 18.96 14.14
CA ASN A 264 -5.44 19.44 15.33
C ASN A 264 -4.57 18.33 15.92
N GLY A 265 -3.28 18.61 16.11
CA GLY A 265 -2.27 17.67 16.57
C GLY A 265 -1.68 16.81 15.44
N LEU A 266 -0.42 16.42 15.60
CA LEU A 266 0.33 15.57 14.64
C LEU A 266 -0.36 14.21 14.49
N PRO A 267 -0.70 13.63 13.32
CA PRO A 267 -1.31 12.28 13.10
C PRO A 267 -0.71 11.10 13.89
N SER A 268 -1.53 10.10 14.28
CA SER A 268 -1.11 8.92 15.06
C SER A 268 -0.04 8.11 14.32
N PRO A 269 -0.19 7.84 13.00
CA PRO A 269 0.86 7.19 12.23
C PRO A 269 2.17 7.97 12.26
N ALA A 270 2.11 9.30 12.13
CA ALA A 270 3.31 10.15 12.20
C ALA A 270 3.94 10.14 13.59
N GLY A 271 3.13 10.20 14.66
CA GLY A 271 3.61 10.12 16.05
C GLY A 271 4.27 8.77 16.37
N ALA A 272 3.72 7.66 15.85
CA ALA A 272 4.34 6.34 15.94
C ALA A 272 5.69 6.31 15.22
N MET A 273 5.77 6.86 14.01
CA MET A 273 7.00 6.87 13.23
C MET A 273 8.14 7.66 13.88
N ILE A 274 7.85 8.71 14.67
CA ILE A 274 8.85 9.37 15.52
C ILE A 274 9.50 8.35 16.47
N VAL A 275 8.68 7.57 17.17
CA VAL A 275 9.14 6.58 18.16
C VAL A 275 9.85 5.42 17.48
N LEU A 276 9.29 4.88 16.39
CA LEU A 276 9.86 3.76 15.67
C LEU A 276 11.23 4.13 15.07
N GLY A 277 11.34 5.31 14.43
CA GLY A 277 12.61 5.81 13.91
C GLY A 277 13.64 5.98 15.02
N ALA A 278 13.28 6.64 16.13
CA ALA A 278 14.16 6.84 17.27
C ALA A 278 14.60 5.54 17.93
N SER A 279 13.74 4.50 17.98
CA SER A 279 14.06 3.23 18.63
C SER A 279 15.23 2.47 18.01
N LEU A 280 15.61 2.81 16.76
CA LEU A 280 16.72 2.19 16.03
C LEU A 280 18.05 2.92 16.18
N VAL A 281 18.06 4.16 16.69
CA VAL A 281 19.25 5.02 16.74
C VAL A 281 19.50 5.66 18.11
N ALA A 282 18.47 5.80 18.94
CA ALA A 282 18.55 6.49 20.22
C ALA A 282 18.68 5.51 21.39
N PRO A 283 19.47 5.83 22.43
CA PRO A 283 19.48 5.06 23.67
C PRO A 283 18.14 5.20 24.40
N ALA A 284 17.82 4.26 25.30
CA ALA A 284 16.51 4.12 25.95
C ALA A 284 15.99 5.40 26.64
N ASN A 285 16.87 6.15 27.31
CA ASN A 285 16.49 7.41 27.97
C ASN A 285 16.08 8.49 26.97
N LEU A 286 16.82 8.60 25.85
CA LEU A 286 16.51 9.54 24.78
C LEU A 286 15.24 9.12 24.03
N LEU A 287 15.04 7.82 23.80
CA LEU A 287 13.80 7.30 23.21
C LEU A 287 12.57 7.69 24.03
N SER A 288 12.66 7.59 25.36
CA SER A 288 11.59 7.98 26.27
C SER A 288 11.29 9.48 26.21
N ALA A 289 12.31 10.33 26.15
CA ALA A 289 12.15 11.77 25.95
C ALA A 289 11.50 12.08 24.60
N ILE A 290 11.93 11.41 23.52
CA ILE A 290 11.36 11.55 22.18
C ILE A 290 9.89 11.09 22.14
N ALA A 291 9.55 10.00 22.84
CA ALA A 291 8.17 9.54 22.97
C ALA A 291 7.28 10.59 23.63
N MET A 292 7.76 11.27 24.67
CA MET A 292 7.03 12.37 25.31
C MET A 292 6.83 13.57 24.38
N ILE A 293 7.82 13.91 23.56
CA ILE A 293 7.68 14.95 22.53
C ILE A 293 6.60 14.54 21.52
N SER A 294 6.60 13.27 21.09
CA SER A 294 5.58 12.73 20.19
C SER A 294 4.17 12.86 20.79
N VAL A 295 3.98 12.44 22.05
CA VAL A 295 2.71 12.62 22.78
C VAL A 295 2.31 14.09 22.85
N GLY A 296 3.23 14.98 23.21
CA GLY A 296 2.99 16.41 23.26
C GLY A 296 2.50 16.98 21.92
N LEU A 297 3.14 16.57 20.80
CA LEU A 297 2.73 16.97 19.46
C LEU A 297 1.35 16.43 19.07
N MET A 298 1.03 15.18 19.42
CA MET A 298 -0.28 14.57 19.15
C MET A 298 -1.40 15.24 19.94
N VAL A 299 -1.18 15.55 21.21
CA VAL A 299 -2.17 16.17 22.11
C VAL A 299 -2.26 17.70 21.91
N SER A 300 -1.27 18.33 21.29
CA SER A 300 -1.29 19.77 21.02
C SER A 300 -2.42 20.23 20.09
N HIS A 301 -2.64 21.56 20.06
CA HIS A 301 -3.53 22.25 19.11
C HIS A 301 -2.82 22.70 17.82
N VAL A 302 -1.60 22.21 17.54
CA VAL A 302 -0.87 22.56 16.32
C VAL A 302 -1.56 21.94 15.12
N ARG A 303 -1.83 22.73 14.07
CA ARG A 303 -2.54 22.26 12.88
C ARG A 303 -1.60 21.58 11.89
N PHE A 304 -1.95 20.36 11.49
CA PHE A 304 -1.23 19.59 10.48
C PHE A 304 -2.15 19.22 9.31
N THR A 305 -1.59 19.18 8.10
CA THR A 305 -2.31 18.76 6.89
C THR A 305 -2.35 17.24 6.75
N HIS A 306 -3.45 16.72 6.20
CA HIS A 306 -3.57 15.31 5.88
C HIS A 306 -2.58 14.93 4.78
N PHE A 307 -1.69 13.98 5.08
CA PHE A 307 -0.73 13.50 4.09
C PHE A 307 -1.44 12.93 2.85
N GLY A 308 -2.35 11.96 3.03
CA GLY A 308 -2.98 11.26 1.90
C GLY A 308 -4.00 12.07 1.10
N ARG A 309 -4.76 12.96 1.76
CA ARG A 309 -5.91 13.64 1.16
C ARG A 309 -5.54 14.98 0.54
N VAL A 310 -4.57 15.68 1.15
CA VAL A 310 -4.15 17.02 0.73
C VAL A 310 -2.78 16.95 0.06
N MET A 311 -1.73 16.54 0.80
CA MET A 311 -0.36 16.60 0.28
C MET A 311 -0.18 15.73 -0.96
N LEU A 312 -0.64 14.48 -0.93
CA LEU A 312 -0.47 13.57 -2.06
C LEU A 312 -1.22 14.02 -3.34
N LYS A 313 -2.35 14.73 -3.19
CA LYS A 313 -3.11 15.25 -4.34
C LYS A 313 -2.48 16.53 -4.93
N GLN A 314 -1.79 17.32 -4.11
CA GLN A 314 -1.15 18.57 -4.52
C GLN A 314 0.25 18.36 -5.13
N MET A 315 0.89 17.21 -4.88
CA MET A 315 2.21 16.91 -5.42
C MET A 315 2.16 16.68 -6.94
N PRO A 316 3.02 17.35 -7.74
CA PRO A 316 3.17 17.07 -9.15
C PRO A 316 3.54 15.60 -9.39
N LYS A 317 2.91 14.94 -10.37
CA LYS A 317 3.15 13.51 -10.67
C LYS A 317 4.65 13.17 -10.85
N PRO A 318 5.47 13.97 -11.55
CA PRO A 318 6.91 13.67 -11.68
C PRO A 318 7.64 13.65 -10.34
N VAL A 319 7.33 14.60 -9.44
CA VAL A 319 7.94 14.69 -8.10
C VAL A 319 7.53 13.49 -7.26
N PHE A 320 6.26 13.09 -7.32
CA PHE A 320 5.78 11.90 -6.63
C PHE A 320 6.51 10.62 -7.07
N PHE A 321 6.64 10.39 -8.38
CA PHE A 321 7.37 9.23 -8.91
C PHE A 321 8.86 9.26 -8.56
N MET A 322 9.49 10.44 -8.57
CA MET A 322 10.89 10.59 -8.20
C MET A 322 11.13 10.30 -6.71
N LEU A 323 10.28 10.84 -5.83
CA LEU A 323 10.37 10.59 -4.38
C LEU A 323 10.11 9.12 -4.04
N SER A 324 9.10 8.48 -4.67
CA SER A 324 8.81 7.07 -4.43
C SER A 324 9.93 6.16 -4.92
N ALA A 325 10.52 6.45 -6.09
CA ALA A 325 11.70 5.74 -6.60
C ALA A 325 12.89 5.90 -5.64
N MET A 326 13.18 7.12 -5.18
CA MET A 326 14.25 7.40 -4.23
C MET A 326 14.06 6.62 -2.92
N ILE A 327 12.87 6.67 -2.32
CA ILE A 327 12.56 5.93 -1.08
C ILE A 327 12.73 4.42 -1.29
N THR A 328 12.26 3.89 -2.42
CA THR A 328 12.37 2.46 -2.75
C THR A 328 13.84 2.04 -2.86
N VAL A 329 14.66 2.83 -3.55
CA VAL A 329 16.11 2.58 -3.67
C VAL A 329 16.79 2.64 -2.30
N CYS A 330 16.47 3.64 -1.47
CA CYS A 330 17.00 3.76 -0.11
C CYS A 330 16.64 2.54 0.75
N ILE A 331 15.36 2.12 0.74
CA ILE A 331 14.92 0.92 1.47
C ILE A 331 15.62 -0.33 0.97
N ALA A 332 15.72 -0.53 -0.35
CA ALA A 332 16.42 -1.67 -0.94
C ALA A 332 17.90 -1.71 -0.56
N PHE A 333 18.57 -0.55 -0.56
CA PHE A 333 19.96 -0.41 -0.13
C PHE A 333 20.14 -0.73 1.36
N ILE A 334 19.23 -0.24 2.22
CA ILE A 334 19.23 -0.50 3.66
C ILE A 334 19.02 -2.00 3.93
N LEU A 335 18.07 -2.63 3.25
CA LEU A 335 17.82 -4.07 3.37
C LEU A 335 19.03 -4.90 2.91
N LYS A 336 19.73 -4.46 1.85
CA LYS A 336 20.96 -5.11 1.37
C LYS A 336 22.13 -4.97 2.34
N THR A 337 22.33 -3.76 2.89
CA THR A 337 23.42 -3.47 3.83
C THR A 337 23.15 -3.99 5.24
N LYS A 338 21.89 -4.35 5.54
CA LYS A 338 21.43 -4.77 6.88
C LYS A 338 21.76 -3.74 7.98
N ASN A 339 21.94 -2.48 7.62
CA ASN A 339 22.27 -1.41 8.56
C ASN A 339 20.97 -0.84 9.17
N VAL A 340 20.75 -1.16 10.45
CA VAL A 340 19.53 -0.78 11.20
C VAL A 340 19.51 0.71 11.54
N GLU A 341 20.67 1.33 11.77
CA GLU A 341 20.74 2.76 12.11
C GLU A 341 20.37 3.64 10.91
N MET A 342 20.85 3.28 9.71
CA MET A 342 20.44 3.95 8.47
C MET A 342 18.93 3.90 8.27
N PHE A 343 18.30 2.78 8.64
CA PHE A 343 16.85 2.66 8.62
C PHE A 343 16.19 3.63 9.61
N GLY A 344 16.69 3.71 10.84
CA GLY A 344 16.21 4.67 11.85
C GLY A 344 16.34 6.13 11.43
N TYR A 345 17.46 6.51 10.82
CA TYR A 345 17.68 7.87 10.28
C TYR A 345 16.75 8.18 9.10
N LEU A 346 16.51 7.22 8.21
CA LEU A 346 15.57 7.41 7.10
C LEU A 346 14.15 7.69 7.62
N LEU A 347 13.68 6.90 8.60
CA LEU A 347 12.35 7.09 9.20
C LEU A 347 12.25 8.44 9.92
N SER A 348 13.26 8.77 10.73
CA SER A 348 13.30 10.03 11.47
C SER A 348 13.33 11.23 10.52
N GLY A 349 14.13 11.17 9.45
CA GLY A 349 14.18 12.20 8.41
C GLY A 349 12.86 12.36 7.66
N ALA A 350 12.21 11.25 7.30
CA ALA A 350 10.91 11.28 6.63
C ALA A 350 9.83 11.94 7.49
N VAL A 351 9.79 11.64 8.79
CA VAL A 351 8.83 12.24 9.72
C VAL A 351 9.14 13.71 9.99
N LEU A 352 10.42 14.07 10.15
CA LEU A 352 10.80 15.49 10.30
C LEU A 352 10.40 16.30 9.07
N LEU A 353 10.64 15.78 7.87
CA LEU A 353 10.19 16.41 6.63
C LEU A 353 8.67 16.60 6.62
N TYR A 354 7.91 15.59 7.04
CA TYR A 354 6.45 15.69 7.17
C TYR A 354 6.03 16.74 8.20
N ILE A 355 6.67 16.80 9.37
CA ILE A 355 6.36 17.81 10.40
C ILE A 355 6.62 19.23 9.87
N ILE A 356 7.72 19.44 9.13
CA ILE A 356 8.08 20.75 8.58
C ILE A 356 7.13 21.16 7.46
N THR A 357 6.87 20.27 6.50
CA THR A 357 6.07 20.56 5.30
C THR A 357 4.56 20.51 5.55
N GLY A 358 4.11 19.67 6.49
CA GLY A 358 2.71 19.48 6.85
C GLY A 358 2.17 20.49 7.85
N ARG A 359 3.03 21.30 8.49
CA ARG A 359 2.61 22.33 9.43
C ARG A 359 2.01 23.51 8.69
N LYS A 360 0.71 23.78 8.92
CA LYS A 360 0.07 25.00 8.43
C LYS A 360 0.14 26.07 9.54
N LYS A 361 0.65 27.26 9.22
CA LYS A 361 0.56 28.40 10.15
C LYS A 361 -0.92 28.69 10.43
N GLN A 362 -1.27 28.96 11.68
CA GLN A 362 -2.57 29.54 11.99
C GLN A 362 -2.61 30.90 11.30
N ASP A 363 -3.42 31.05 10.26
CA ASP A 363 -3.72 32.37 9.72
C ASP A 363 -4.42 33.16 10.83
N ALA A 364 -3.75 34.20 11.34
CA ALA A 364 -4.22 35.05 12.43
C ALA A 364 -5.33 36.03 11.98
N SER A 365 -6.24 35.59 11.11
CA SER A 365 -7.19 36.45 10.44
C SER A 365 -8.51 35.73 10.13
N GLN A 366 -9.22 35.32 11.17
CA GLN A 366 -10.68 35.23 11.13
C GLN A 366 -11.22 36.01 12.34
N PRO A 367 -11.99 37.11 12.13
CA PRO A 367 -12.60 37.83 13.24
C PRO A 367 -13.57 36.90 13.97
N ARG A 368 -13.58 36.99 15.31
CA ARG A 368 -14.56 36.24 16.13
C ARG A 368 -15.96 36.71 15.73
N PRO A 369 -16.91 35.80 15.42
CA PRO A 369 -18.30 36.19 15.25
C PRO A 369 -18.84 36.61 16.63
N GLY A 370 -18.99 37.92 16.87
CA GLY A 370 -19.56 38.43 18.12
C GLY A 370 -19.01 39.72 18.69
N GLU A 371 -18.17 40.48 17.98
CA GLU A 371 -17.89 41.88 18.35
C GLU A 371 -18.57 42.79 17.32
N ASN A 372 -19.78 43.23 17.66
CA ASN A 372 -20.44 44.46 17.21
C ASN A 372 -21.25 45.02 18.37
#